data_AF-A0A9N9CDI9-F1
#
_entry.id   AF-A0A9N9CDI9-F1
#
_cell.length_a   1.000
_cell.length_b   1.000
_cell.length_c   1.000
_cell.angle_alpha   90.00
_cell.angle_beta   90.00
_cell.angle_gamma   90.00
#
_symmetry.space_group_name_H-M   'P 1'
#
loop_
_entity.id
_entity.type
_entity.pdbx_description
1 polymer ?
#
loop_
_entity_poly.entity_id
_entity_poly.type
_entity_poly.pdbx_seq_one_letter_code
_entity_poly.pdbx_strand_id
1 'polypeptide(L)'
;MWGYPSWIDQTKAAQARVRMSNGGGVPYGGLESYYHMCRFNSGFFFRHPLLQEYDYYWRVEPHVEFYCDIDYDPFAFIQKHNISYGFTISLKERPKTIPTLWRHVRQFVKDNPQYLSTHNSAAFISDDDLTKYNLSEAYLKFFEYLDKAGGFFYERWGDAPIHSIAASLFLNKSELHFFNDIGYRHGDIEHCPPEQEVYEAGNCRCDPKSNF
;
A
#
# COMPACT_ATOMS: atom_id res chain seq x y z
N MET A 1 -16.56 -10.25 2.72
CA MET A 1 -15.34 -9.47 2.38
C MET A 1 -15.68 -8.11 1.78
N TRP A 2 -16.79 -7.97 1.06
CA TRP A 2 -17.29 -6.71 0.48
C TRP A 2 -18.63 -6.30 1.11
N GLY A 3 -18.76 -5.05 1.55
CA GLY A 3 -19.93 -4.53 2.29
C GLY A 3 -19.55 -3.81 3.59
N TYR A 4 -20.55 -3.21 4.25
CA TYR A 4 -20.35 -2.52 5.53
C TYR A 4 -20.28 -3.52 6.69
N PRO A 5 -19.25 -3.45 7.55
CA PRO A 5 -19.28 -4.18 8.80
C PRO A 5 -20.28 -3.54 9.78
N SER A 6 -20.74 -4.30 10.77
CA SER A 6 -21.85 -3.93 11.67
C SER A 6 -21.61 -2.70 12.54
N TRP A 7 -20.34 -2.30 12.72
CA TRP A 7 -19.96 -1.11 13.48
C TRP A 7 -19.90 0.18 12.64
N ILE A 8 -20.25 0.11 11.36
CA ILE A 8 -20.28 1.28 10.48
C ILE A 8 -21.71 1.82 10.37
N ASP A 9 -21.87 3.08 10.78
CA ASP A 9 -23.06 3.87 10.52
C ASP A 9 -23.06 4.28 9.05
N GLN A 10 -23.93 3.62 8.28
CA GLN A 10 -24.05 3.84 6.83
C GLN A 10 -24.57 5.25 6.49
N THR A 11 -25.37 5.86 7.36
CA THR A 11 -25.85 7.24 7.18
C THR A 11 -24.68 8.20 7.32
N LYS A 12 -23.85 8.02 8.35
CA LYS A 12 -22.62 8.82 8.53
C LYS A 12 -21.63 8.62 7.39
N ALA A 13 -21.47 7.40 6.89
CA ALA A 13 -20.61 7.10 5.74
C ALA A 13 -21.14 7.76 4.45
N ALA A 14 -22.44 7.72 4.20
CA ALA A 14 -23.06 8.41 3.06
C ALA A 14 -22.84 9.92 3.13
N GLN A 15 -23.01 10.53 4.31
CA GLN A 15 -22.71 11.96 4.51
C GLN A 15 -21.23 12.28 4.30
N ALA A 16 -20.31 11.41 4.72
CA ALA A 16 -18.88 11.58 4.46
C ALA A 16 -18.57 11.59 2.95
N ARG A 17 -19.16 10.67 2.18
CA ARG A 17 -19.03 10.64 0.72
C ARG A 17 -19.54 11.93 0.07
N VAL A 18 -20.71 12.42 0.50
CA VAL A 18 -21.25 13.70 0.00
C VAL A 18 -20.30 14.86 0.28
N ARG A 19 -19.73 14.94 1.50
CA ARG A 19 -18.74 15.98 1.86
C ARG A 19 -17.48 15.88 1.00
N MET A 20 -16.96 14.68 0.77
CA MET A 20 -15.75 14.49 -0.05
C MET A 20 -15.98 14.77 -1.53
N SER A 21 -17.15 14.42 -2.06
CA SER A 21 -17.56 14.69 -3.44
C SER A 21 -17.76 16.19 -3.69
N ASN A 22 -18.55 16.86 -2.83
CA ASN A 22 -19.02 18.22 -3.11
C ASN A 22 -18.07 19.33 -2.63
N GLY A 23 -17.20 19.06 -1.66
CA GLY A 23 -16.32 20.09 -1.05
C GLY A 23 -14.83 19.79 -1.11
N GLY A 24 -14.42 18.58 -1.53
CA GLY A 24 -13.06 18.09 -1.33
C GLY A 24 -12.12 18.19 -2.53
N GLY A 25 -12.66 18.08 -3.76
CA GLY A 25 -11.85 17.78 -4.95
C GLY A 25 -11.10 16.46 -4.82
N VAL A 26 -11.60 15.54 -3.98
CA VAL A 26 -10.95 14.27 -3.67
C VAL A 26 -11.37 13.25 -4.73
N PRO A 27 -10.44 12.71 -5.53
CA PRO A 27 -10.76 11.66 -6.49
C PRO A 27 -11.49 10.50 -5.80
N TYR A 28 -12.56 10.01 -6.43
CA TYR A 28 -13.41 8.94 -5.93
C TYR A 28 -14.14 9.23 -4.60
N GLY A 29 -14.15 10.48 -4.11
CA GLY A 29 -14.78 10.84 -2.84
C GLY A 29 -16.27 10.49 -2.75
N GLY A 30 -16.99 10.54 -3.87
CA GLY A 30 -18.41 10.15 -3.93
C GLY A 30 -18.68 8.67 -4.22
N LEU A 31 -17.65 7.87 -4.57
CA LEU A 31 -17.83 6.54 -5.15
C LEU A 31 -17.74 5.45 -4.08
N GLU A 32 -18.89 4.99 -3.58
CA GLU A 32 -18.98 3.98 -2.52
C GLU A 32 -18.20 2.69 -2.77
N SER A 33 -18.22 2.17 -3.99
CA SER A 33 -17.45 0.98 -4.37
C SER A 33 -15.95 1.15 -4.17
N TYR A 34 -15.42 2.37 -4.29
CA TYR A 34 -14.00 2.66 -4.08
C TYR A 34 -13.60 2.47 -2.61
N TYR A 35 -14.47 2.82 -1.66
CA TYR A 35 -14.23 2.63 -0.22
C TYR A 35 -14.19 1.14 0.13
N HIS A 36 -15.10 0.35 -0.46
CA HIS A 36 -15.06 -1.10 -0.34
C HIS A 36 -13.82 -1.71 -0.99
N MET A 37 -13.39 -1.21 -2.15
CA MET A 37 -12.17 -1.64 -2.83
C MET A 37 -10.93 -1.42 -1.97
N CYS A 38 -10.75 -0.20 -1.42
CA CYS A 38 -9.62 0.10 -0.54
C CYS A 38 -9.62 -0.79 0.70
N ARG A 39 -10.78 -1.03 1.31
CA ARG A 39 -10.89 -1.97 2.43
C ARG A 39 -10.59 -3.41 2.03
N PHE A 40 -11.08 -3.86 0.87
CA PHE A 40 -10.84 -5.21 0.35
C PHE A 40 -9.35 -5.46 0.10
N ASN A 41 -8.68 -4.53 -0.57
CA ASN A 41 -7.25 -4.61 -0.86
C ASN A 41 -6.40 -4.44 0.40
N SER A 42 -6.87 -3.73 1.42
CA SER A 42 -6.15 -3.64 2.70
C SER A 42 -6.27 -4.93 3.52
N GLY A 43 -7.44 -5.56 3.55
CA GLY A 43 -7.76 -6.55 4.58
C GLY A 43 -7.99 -7.97 4.12
N PHE A 44 -8.39 -8.17 2.86
CA PHE A 44 -9.14 -9.38 2.49
C PHE A 44 -8.63 -10.11 1.27
N PHE A 45 -8.04 -9.44 0.27
CA PHE A 45 -7.69 -10.11 -0.98
C PHE A 45 -6.78 -11.34 -0.74
N PHE A 46 -5.71 -11.19 0.05
CA PHE A 46 -4.78 -12.28 0.41
C PHE A 46 -5.41 -13.40 1.26
N ARG A 47 -6.64 -13.21 1.76
CA ARG A 47 -7.41 -14.23 2.49
C ARG A 47 -8.40 -14.98 1.60
N HIS A 48 -8.46 -14.64 0.31
CA HIS A 48 -9.35 -15.30 -0.63
C HIS A 48 -8.94 -16.78 -0.78
N PRO A 49 -9.88 -17.74 -0.86
CA PRO A 49 -9.57 -19.17 -0.99
C PRO A 49 -8.61 -19.49 -2.14
N LEU A 50 -8.76 -18.81 -3.27
CA LEU A 50 -7.87 -18.97 -4.44
C LEU A 50 -6.43 -18.51 -4.22
N LEU A 51 -6.15 -17.79 -3.13
CA LEU A 51 -4.81 -17.31 -2.80
C LEU A 51 -4.18 -18.05 -1.62
N GLN A 52 -4.88 -19.01 -1.00
CA GLN A 52 -4.37 -19.70 0.19
C GLN A 52 -3.20 -20.66 -0.09
N GLU A 53 -3.03 -21.07 -1.35
CA GLU A 53 -1.95 -21.96 -1.77
C GLU A 53 -0.68 -21.21 -2.24
N TYR A 54 -0.70 -19.88 -2.25
CA TYR A 54 0.40 -19.06 -2.76
C TYR A 54 1.06 -18.21 -1.66
N ASP A 55 2.39 -18.16 -1.67
CA ASP A 55 3.19 -17.33 -0.77
C ASP A 55 3.38 -15.89 -1.29
N TYR A 56 3.30 -15.71 -2.62
CA TYR A 56 3.55 -14.45 -3.30
C TYR A 56 2.43 -14.08 -4.26
N TYR A 57 2.24 -12.78 -4.48
CA TYR A 57 1.34 -12.26 -5.50
C TYR A 57 1.97 -11.04 -6.19
N TRP A 58 1.64 -10.85 -7.46
CA TRP A 58 1.90 -9.61 -8.18
C TRP A 58 0.57 -8.96 -8.52
N ARG A 59 0.30 -7.80 -7.93
CA ARG A 59 -0.90 -7.02 -8.25
C ARG A 59 -0.74 -6.35 -9.62
N VAL A 60 -1.64 -6.69 -10.54
CA VAL A 60 -1.74 -6.06 -11.86
C VAL A 60 -3.10 -5.39 -11.97
N GLU A 61 -3.11 -4.09 -12.28
CA GLU A 61 -4.33 -3.30 -12.50
C GLU A 61 -4.61 -3.15 -14.00
N PRO A 62 -5.84 -2.82 -14.41
CA PRO A 62 -6.13 -2.40 -15.77
C PRO A 62 -5.37 -1.12 -16.15
N HIS A 63 -5.08 -0.95 -17.44
CA HIS A 63 -4.43 0.26 -17.98
C HIS A 63 -3.04 0.56 -17.39
N VAL A 64 -2.29 -0.51 -17.07
CA VAL A 64 -0.87 -0.41 -16.74
C VAL A 64 -0.02 -0.67 -17.98
N GLU A 65 1.20 -0.12 -17.96
CA GLU A 65 2.22 -0.39 -18.97
C GLU A 65 3.51 -0.85 -18.30
N PHE A 66 4.15 -1.86 -18.90
CA PHE A 66 5.50 -2.31 -18.55
C PHE A 66 6.42 -1.93 -19.71
N TYR A 67 7.45 -1.13 -19.42
CA TYR A 67 8.30 -0.52 -20.44
C TYR A 67 9.58 -1.26 -20.71
N CYS A 68 10.01 -2.11 -19.77
CA CYS A 68 11.25 -2.85 -19.83
C CYS A 68 10.95 -4.34 -19.87
N ASP A 69 11.76 -5.08 -20.61
CA ASP A 69 11.82 -6.53 -20.54
C ASP A 69 12.28 -6.96 -19.13
N ILE A 70 11.70 -8.03 -18.63
CA ILE A 70 12.07 -8.64 -17.34
C ILE A 70 12.57 -10.03 -17.67
N ASP A 71 13.90 -10.21 -17.67
CA ASP A 71 14.59 -11.40 -18.15
C ASP A 71 14.92 -12.42 -17.04
N TYR A 72 14.39 -12.19 -15.84
CA TYR A 72 14.49 -13.06 -14.67
C TYR A 72 13.11 -13.34 -14.06
N ASP A 73 13.05 -14.33 -13.16
CA ASP A 73 11.84 -14.62 -12.38
C ASP A 73 11.81 -13.74 -11.11
N PRO A 74 10.88 -12.77 -11.00
CA PRO A 74 10.84 -11.87 -9.85
C PRO A 74 10.45 -12.57 -8.55
N PHE A 75 9.65 -13.65 -8.61
CA PHE A 75 9.28 -14.42 -7.43
C PHE A 75 10.47 -15.22 -6.91
N ALA A 76 11.24 -15.84 -7.81
CA ALA A 76 12.48 -16.50 -7.43
C ALA A 76 13.51 -15.51 -6.85
N PHE A 77 13.58 -14.29 -7.40
CA PHE A 77 14.43 -13.22 -6.87
C PHE A 77 14.04 -12.83 -5.44
N ILE A 78 12.76 -12.50 -5.18
CA ILE A 78 12.33 -12.10 -3.83
C ILE A 78 12.50 -13.23 -2.81
N GLN A 79 12.25 -14.47 -3.21
CA GLN A 79 12.46 -15.63 -2.35
C GLN A 79 13.94 -15.80 -1.98
N LYS A 80 14.83 -15.75 -2.98
CA LYS A 80 16.29 -15.90 -2.78
C LYS A 80 16.87 -14.80 -1.88
N HIS A 81 16.33 -13.59 -1.97
CA HIS A 81 16.85 -12.41 -1.28
C HIS A 81 16.10 -12.09 0.02
N ASN A 82 15.13 -12.91 0.45
CA ASN A 82 14.27 -12.68 1.62
C ASN A 82 13.57 -11.31 1.57
N ILE A 83 13.05 -10.96 0.40
CA ILE A 83 12.27 -9.74 0.19
C ILE A 83 10.79 -10.06 0.46
N SER A 84 10.16 -9.24 1.30
CA SER A 84 8.76 -9.38 1.71
C SER A 84 7.83 -8.38 1.01
N TYR A 85 8.35 -7.25 0.51
CA TYR A 85 7.56 -6.24 -0.20
C TYR A 85 8.36 -5.54 -1.31
N GLY A 86 7.88 -5.66 -2.54
CA GLY A 86 8.45 -5.02 -3.73
C GLY A 86 7.60 -3.87 -4.25
N PHE A 87 8.23 -2.79 -4.72
CA PHE A 87 7.52 -1.65 -5.30
C PHE A 87 8.35 -0.95 -6.40
N THR A 88 7.66 -0.24 -7.30
CA THR A 88 8.26 0.55 -8.39
C THR A 88 7.97 2.05 -8.28
N ILE A 89 6.97 2.47 -7.51
CA ILE A 89 6.58 3.87 -7.37
C ILE A 89 6.23 4.16 -5.91
N SER A 90 6.65 5.31 -5.39
CA SER A 90 6.26 5.80 -4.07
C SER A 90 5.74 7.23 -4.14
N LEU A 91 4.56 7.51 -3.57
CA LEU A 91 3.86 8.79 -3.68
C LEU A 91 3.50 9.35 -2.30
N LYS A 92 3.43 10.68 -2.20
CA LYS A 92 2.83 11.34 -1.05
C LYS A 92 1.31 11.29 -1.16
N GLU A 93 0.64 10.69 -0.18
CA GLU A 93 -0.81 10.65 -0.11
C GLU A 93 -1.42 12.04 0.14
N ARG A 94 -2.65 12.26 -0.32
CA ARG A 94 -3.41 13.50 -0.13
C ARG A 94 -3.90 13.59 1.32
N PRO A 95 -3.46 14.57 2.15
CA PRO A 95 -3.81 14.61 3.57
C PRO A 95 -5.31 14.63 3.87
N LYS A 96 -6.13 15.17 2.95
CA LYS A 96 -7.60 15.20 3.06
C LYS A 96 -8.25 13.81 3.12
N THR A 97 -7.57 12.76 2.67
CA THR A 97 -8.12 11.40 2.54
C THR A 97 -7.84 10.57 3.79
N ILE A 98 -6.83 10.97 4.57
CA ILE A 98 -6.29 10.27 5.73
C ILE A 98 -6.09 11.18 6.98
N PRO A 99 -6.95 12.17 7.26
CA PRO A 99 -6.69 13.16 8.31
C PRO A 99 -6.50 12.57 9.71
N THR A 100 -7.06 11.40 10.01
CA THR A 100 -6.84 10.75 11.31
C THR A 100 -6.03 9.46 11.26
N LEU A 101 -5.64 8.99 10.07
CA LEU A 101 -4.93 7.72 9.91
C LEU A 101 -3.69 7.66 10.80
N TRP A 102 -2.80 8.65 10.70
CA TRP A 102 -1.55 8.65 11.46
C TRP A 102 -1.77 8.67 12.98
N ARG A 103 -2.82 9.37 13.46
CA ARG A 103 -3.19 9.35 14.88
C ARG A 103 -3.59 7.93 15.31
N HIS A 104 -4.37 7.22 14.49
CA HIS A 104 -4.75 5.84 14.76
C HIS A 104 -3.53 4.89 14.72
N VAL A 105 -2.63 5.07 13.76
CA VAL A 105 -1.38 4.29 13.66
C VAL A 105 -0.53 4.47 14.90
N ARG A 106 -0.27 5.70 15.34
CA ARG A 106 0.50 5.96 16.57
C ARG A 106 -0.12 5.33 17.80
N GLN A 107 -1.45 5.36 17.91
CA GLN A 107 -2.14 4.72 19.02
C GLN A 107 -2.00 3.20 18.97
N PHE A 108 -2.16 2.58 17.80
CA PHE A 108 -1.95 1.14 17.63
C PHE A 108 -0.53 0.72 18.03
N VAL A 109 0.47 1.46 17.56
CA VAL A 109 1.88 1.22 17.85
C VAL A 109 2.18 1.37 19.34
N LYS A 110 1.61 2.39 19.99
CA LYS A 110 1.75 2.59 21.45
C LYS A 110 1.16 1.43 22.25
N ASP A 111 0.02 0.91 21.82
CA ASP A 111 -0.68 -0.18 22.50
C ASP A 111 -0.10 -1.56 22.15
N ASN A 112 0.64 -1.67 21.05
CA ASN A 112 1.22 -2.90 20.55
C ASN A 112 2.69 -2.73 20.13
N PRO A 113 3.57 -2.26 21.04
CA PRO A 113 4.96 -1.98 20.71
C PRO A 113 5.69 -3.24 20.25
N GLN A 114 5.21 -4.42 20.66
CA GLN A 114 5.76 -5.69 20.24
C GLN A 114 5.69 -5.88 18.71
N TYR A 115 4.81 -5.23 17.94
CA TYR A 115 4.67 -5.52 16.50
C TYR A 115 5.64 -4.77 15.57
N LEU A 116 6.38 -3.79 16.08
CA LEU A 116 7.30 -2.97 15.28
C LEU A 116 8.52 -3.76 14.87
N SER A 117 9.27 -3.41 13.82
CA SER A 117 10.56 -4.05 13.51
C SER A 117 11.76 -3.20 13.95
N THR A 118 12.93 -3.80 14.28
CA THR A 118 14.13 -3.11 14.82
C THR A 118 14.88 -2.28 13.81
N HIS A 119 14.87 -2.69 12.55
CA HIS A 119 15.56 -1.99 11.47
C HIS A 119 14.54 -1.58 10.43
N ASN A 120 13.41 -1.06 10.89
CA ASN A 120 12.28 -0.74 10.04
C ASN A 120 12.54 0.51 9.19
N SER A 121 11.61 0.82 8.29
CA SER A 121 11.67 2.02 7.46
C SER A 121 10.75 3.12 7.99
N ALA A 122 10.53 3.20 9.31
CA ALA A 122 9.70 4.25 9.91
C ALA A 122 10.20 5.63 9.49
N ALA A 123 11.50 5.87 9.43
CA ALA A 123 12.12 7.12 8.94
C ALA A 123 11.66 7.56 7.53
N PHE A 124 11.19 6.64 6.68
CA PHE A 124 10.62 6.96 5.37
C PHE A 124 9.20 7.55 5.47
N ILE A 125 8.48 7.24 6.54
CA ILE A 125 7.08 7.62 6.78
C ILE A 125 6.88 8.53 8.02
N SER A 126 7.87 8.65 8.92
CA SER A 126 7.82 9.38 10.21
C SER A 126 9.19 9.44 10.91
N ASP A 127 9.46 10.46 11.72
CA ASP A 127 10.77 10.72 12.37
C ASP A 127 11.07 9.93 13.68
N ASP A 128 10.43 8.78 13.94
CA ASP A 128 10.52 8.05 15.23
C ASP A 128 11.20 6.66 15.11
N ASP A 129 11.93 6.21 16.16
CA ASP A 129 12.87 5.06 16.16
C ASP A 129 12.36 3.85 17.02
N LEU A 130 12.22 2.61 16.49
CA LEU A 130 11.37 1.53 17.07
C LEU A 130 11.83 0.05 16.80
N THR A 131 11.24 -0.98 17.47
CA THR A 131 11.77 -2.41 17.55
C THR A 131 10.84 -3.67 17.47
N LYS A 132 11.32 -4.74 16.74
CA LYS A 132 11.07 -6.22 16.48
C LYS A 132 9.69 -6.99 16.39
N TYR A 133 9.29 -7.65 15.26
CA TYR A 133 8.25 -8.74 15.24
C TYR A 133 8.00 -9.62 13.97
N ASN A 134 7.05 -10.57 14.13
CA ASN A 134 6.41 -11.53 13.20
C ASN A 134 5.26 -10.93 12.35
N LEU A 135 5.38 -11.04 11.03
CA LEU A 135 4.65 -10.23 10.04
C LEU A 135 3.13 -10.49 9.93
N SER A 136 2.71 -11.76 9.96
CA SER A 136 1.31 -12.13 9.63
C SER A 136 0.33 -11.71 10.72
N GLU A 137 0.69 -11.91 11.99
CA GLU A 137 -0.15 -11.49 13.12
C GLU A 137 -0.19 -9.96 13.26
N ALA A 138 0.97 -9.30 13.13
CA ALA A 138 1.09 -7.85 13.22
C ALA A 138 0.16 -7.14 12.22
N TYR A 139 0.21 -7.56 10.95
CA TYR A 139 -0.61 -6.96 9.90
C TYR A 139 -2.11 -7.17 10.14
N LEU A 140 -2.51 -8.39 10.53
CA LEU A 140 -3.91 -8.71 10.80
C LEU A 140 -4.47 -7.86 11.96
N LYS A 141 -3.71 -7.71 13.04
CA LYS A 141 -4.10 -6.88 14.18
C LYS A 141 -4.15 -5.40 13.85
N PHE A 142 -3.20 -4.93 13.06
CA PHE A 142 -3.19 -3.56 12.54
C PHE A 142 -4.44 -3.28 11.69
N PHE A 143 -4.73 -4.15 10.73
CA PHE A 143 -5.92 -4.03 9.90
C PHE A 143 -7.21 -4.08 10.73
N GLU A 144 -7.35 -5.04 11.65
CA GLU A 144 -8.52 -5.16 12.53
C GLU A 144 -8.78 -3.87 13.33
N TYR A 145 -7.72 -3.28 13.87
CA TYR A 145 -7.80 -2.02 14.60
C TYR A 145 -8.27 -0.86 13.70
N LEU A 146 -7.67 -0.72 12.51
CA LEU A 146 -8.03 0.33 11.55
C LEU A 146 -9.44 0.15 10.98
N ASP A 147 -9.87 -1.08 10.73
CA ASP A 147 -11.22 -1.41 10.26
C ASP A 147 -12.28 -1.02 11.31
N LYS A 148 -11.98 -1.21 12.60
CA LYS A 148 -12.83 -0.77 13.72
C LYS A 148 -12.88 0.74 13.88
N ALA A 149 -11.79 1.45 13.57
CA ALA A 149 -11.77 2.92 13.58
C ALA A 149 -12.69 3.52 12.50
N GLY A 150 -12.99 2.76 11.44
CA GLY A 150 -13.97 3.15 10.42
C GLY A 150 -13.48 4.19 9.41
N GLY A 151 -12.19 4.51 9.40
CA GLY A 151 -11.60 5.47 8.46
C GLY A 151 -11.69 5.05 7.00
N PHE A 152 -11.87 3.76 6.71
CA PHE A 152 -12.20 3.28 5.37
C PHE A 152 -13.57 3.77 4.85
N PHE A 153 -14.48 4.25 5.70
CA PHE A 153 -15.83 4.67 5.33
C PHE A 153 -16.20 6.09 5.77
N TYR A 154 -15.64 6.55 6.89
CA TYR A 154 -15.82 7.93 7.39
C TYR A 154 -14.77 8.89 6.82
N GLU A 155 -13.61 8.36 6.41
CA GLU A 155 -12.56 9.01 5.64
C GLU A 155 -12.39 8.25 4.31
N ARG A 156 -11.27 8.41 3.58
CA ARG A 156 -11.01 7.69 2.32
C ARG A 156 -9.63 7.03 2.36
N TRP A 157 -9.40 6.24 3.41
CA TRP A 157 -8.15 5.49 3.59
C TRP A 157 -7.96 4.51 2.43
N GLY A 158 -6.96 4.78 1.59
CA GLY A 158 -6.55 3.89 0.51
C GLY A 158 -5.78 2.68 1.05
N ASP A 159 -5.75 1.58 0.32
CA ASP A 159 -4.91 0.42 0.66
C ASP A 159 -3.42 0.72 0.53
N ALA A 160 -3.01 1.57 -0.42
CA ALA A 160 -1.62 1.99 -0.58
C ALA A 160 -1.00 2.56 0.71
N PRO A 161 -1.54 3.63 1.35
CA PRO A 161 -0.97 4.11 2.61
C PRO A 161 -1.06 3.10 3.75
N ILE A 162 -2.05 2.21 3.77
CA ILE A 162 -2.19 1.15 4.79
C ILE A 162 -1.05 0.13 4.65
N HIS A 163 -0.82 -0.38 3.44
CA HIS A 163 0.28 -1.30 3.14
C HIS A 163 1.63 -0.65 3.35
N SER A 164 1.85 0.56 2.86
CA SER A 164 3.11 1.28 3.04
C SER A 164 3.44 1.50 4.51
N ILE A 165 2.47 1.92 5.33
CA ILE A 165 2.69 2.10 6.76
C ILE A 165 3.03 0.78 7.44
N ALA A 166 2.28 -0.27 7.14
CA ALA A 166 2.54 -1.58 7.74
C ALA A 166 3.90 -2.16 7.32
N ALA A 167 4.24 -2.09 6.03
CA ALA A 167 5.54 -2.53 5.51
C ALA A 167 6.68 -1.73 6.14
N SER A 168 6.55 -0.41 6.24
CA SER A 168 7.56 0.45 6.85
C SER A 168 7.72 0.25 8.35
N LEU A 169 6.67 -0.14 9.09
CA LEU A 169 6.74 -0.32 10.54
C LEU A 169 7.09 -1.75 10.96
N PHE A 170 6.56 -2.76 10.27
CA PHE A 170 6.58 -4.15 10.72
C PHE A 170 7.66 -5.01 10.01
N LEU A 171 8.20 -4.55 8.88
CA LEU A 171 9.32 -5.22 8.19
C LEU A 171 10.65 -4.56 8.54
N ASN A 172 11.75 -5.33 8.45
CA ASN A 172 13.06 -4.73 8.32
C ASN A 172 13.20 -4.06 6.95
N LYS A 173 13.97 -2.98 6.88
CA LYS A 173 14.29 -2.26 5.65
C LYS A 173 14.91 -3.16 4.57
N SER A 174 15.68 -4.17 4.97
CA SER A 174 16.27 -5.16 4.05
C SER A 174 15.24 -6.07 3.37
N GLU A 175 14.02 -6.15 3.91
CA GLU A 175 12.91 -6.93 3.34
C GLU A 175 12.07 -6.09 2.36
N LEU A 176 12.37 -4.80 2.22
CA LEU A 176 11.77 -3.92 1.23
C LEU A 176 12.69 -3.82 0.02
N HIS A 177 12.13 -3.91 -1.18
CA HIS A 177 12.89 -3.78 -2.42
C HIS A 177 12.22 -2.81 -3.38
N PHE A 178 13.00 -1.83 -3.82
CA PHE A 178 12.62 -0.96 -4.93
C PHE A 178 13.12 -1.60 -6.23
N PHE A 179 12.19 -2.05 -7.06
CA PHE A 179 12.47 -2.63 -8.37
C PHE A 179 12.79 -1.52 -9.37
N ASN A 180 14.01 -1.02 -9.28
CA ASN A 180 14.48 0.08 -10.12
C ASN A 180 14.53 -0.28 -11.61
N ASP A 181 14.65 -1.57 -11.92
CA ASP A 181 14.73 -2.18 -13.24
C ASP A 181 13.37 -2.43 -13.92
N ILE A 182 12.27 -2.43 -13.16
CA ILE A 182 10.93 -2.65 -13.71
C ILE A 182 10.30 -1.31 -14.09
N GLY A 183 10.46 -0.90 -15.35
CA GLY A 183 9.77 0.27 -15.90
C GLY A 183 8.25 0.06 -15.93
N TYR A 184 7.50 0.93 -15.25
CA TYR A 184 6.07 0.75 -15.00
C TYR A 184 5.31 2.08 -15.02
N ARG A 185 4.14 2.10 -15.66
CA ARG A 185 3.20 3.23 -15.61
C ARG A 185 1.79 2.80 -15.23
N HIS A 186 1.13 3.65 -14.45
CA HIS A 186 -0.31 3.55 -14.17
C HIS A 186 -0.93 4.96 -14.18
N GLY A 187 -1.75 5.24 -15.20
CA GLY A 187 -2.26 6.58 -15.45
C GLY A 187 -1.13 7.55 -15.78
N ASP A 188 -1.08 8.70 -15.08
CA ASP A 188 -0.10 9.76 -15.32
C ASP A 188 1.19 9.62 -14.49
N ILE A 189 1.38 8.47 -13.83
CA ILE A 189 2.48 8.24 -12.90
C ILE A 189 3.32 7.08 -13.42
N GLU A 190 4.62 7.33 -13.56
CA GLU A 190 5.57 6.42 -14.20
C GLU A 190 6.85 6.30 -13.36
N HIS A 191 7.40 5.10 -13.35
CA HIS A 191 8.81 4.83 -13.05
C HIS A 191 9.49 4.32 -14.31
N CYS A 192 10.58 4.95 -14.68
CA CYS A 192 11.42 4.58 -15.81
C CYS A 192 12.87 4.49 -15.32
N PRO A 193 13.60 3.36 -15.49
CA PRO A 193 14.95 3.21 -14.97
C PRO A 193 15.87 4.37 -15.43
N PRO A 194 16.41 5.20 -14.51
CA PRO A 194 17.19 6.37 -14.89
C PRO A 194 18.64 6.03 -15.24
N GLU A 195 19.18 4.93 -14.71
CA GLU A 195 20.53 4.48 -15.01
C GLU A 195 20.59 3.85 -16.41
N GLN A 196 21.48 4.38 -17.25
CA GLN A 196 21.62 3.95 -18.64
C GLN A 196 21.89 2.45 -18.79
N GLU A 197 22.72 1.87 -17.92
CA GLU A 197 23.03 0.43 -17.94
C GLU A 197 21.78 -0.43 -17.69
N VAL A 198 20.91 -0.03 -16.76
CA VAL A 198 19.66 -0.74 -16.43
C VAL A 198 18.64 -0.53 -17.55
N TYR A 199 18.53 0.70 -18.06
CA TYR A 199 17.62 1.05 -19.14
C TYR A 199 17.92 0.24 -20.42
N GLU A 200 19.20 0.18 -20.81
CA GLU A 200 19.64 -0.55 -22.00
C GLU A 200 19.52 -2.06 -21.83
N ALA A 201 19.90 -2.60 -20.66
CA ALA A 201 19.76 -4.03 -20.37
C ALA A 201 18.30 -4.48 -20.40
N GLY A 202 17.37 -3.66 -19.90
CA GLY A 202 15.94 -3.93 -19.91
C GLY A 202 15.23 -3.60 -21.23
N ASN A 203 15.93 -3.20 -22.30
CA ASN A 203 15.32 -2.76 -23.57
C ASN A 203 14.17 -1.74 -23.38
N CYS A 204 14.32 -0.82 -22.42
CA CYS A 204 13.24 0.04 -21.96
C CYS A 204 12.72 0.99 -23.06
N ARG A 205 11.43 1.34 -22.98
CA ARG A 205 10.73 2.20 -23.97
C ARG A 205 10.05 3.45 -23.40
N CYS A 206 10.38 3.80 -22.17
CA CYS A 206 9.91 5.01 -21.47
C CYS A 206 10.91 6.16 -21.61
N ASP A 207 10.53 7.37 -21.18
CA ASP A 207 11.49 8.49 -21.07
C ASP A 207 12.04 8.54 -19.63
N PRO A 208 13.35 8.33 -19.40
CA PRO A 208 13.96 8.43 -18.07
C PRO A 208 13.72 9.76 -17.35
N LYS A 209 13.32 10.82 -18.07
CA LYS A 209 12.97 12.13 -17.50
C LYS A 209 11.51 12.24 -17.06
N SER A 210 10.68 11.25 -17.36
CA SER A 210 9.24 11.21 -17.03
C SER A 210 8.94 10.50 -15.71
N ASN A 211 9.97 10.18 -14.92
CA ASN A 211 9.82 9.69 -13.55
C ASN A 211 9.03 10.69 -12.68
N PHE A 212 8.18 10.14 -11.79
CA PHE A 212 7.44 10.92 -10.79
C PHE A 212 8.34 11.58 -9.72
#